data_AF-A0A9E6A818-F1
#
_entry.id   AF-A0A9E6A818-F1
#
_cell.length_a   1.000
_cell.length_b   1.000
_cell.length_c   1.000
_cell.angle_alpha   90.00
_cell.angle_beta   90.00
_cell.angle_gamma   90.00
#
_symmetry.space_group_name_H-M   'P 1'
#
loop_
_entity.id
_entity.type
_entity.pdbx_description
1 polymer ?
#
loop_
_entity_poly.entity_id
_entity_poly.type
_entity_poly.pdbx_seq_one_letter_code
_entity_poly.pdbx_strand_id
1 'polypeptide(L)'
;ISFKTLLDRMAERPRWVMLNKVATRHDADIVTLQLIGKKRVPYQIRDRKKFEGELKAAGYVIRDSWTITGLSHRIGTHPWLGESESKGYFLERV
;
A
#
# COMPACT_ATOMS: atom_id res chain seq x y z
N ILE A 1 9.00 5.68 3.73
CA ILE A 1 10.00 5.14 2.78
C ILE A 1 9.24 4.65 1.55
N SER A 2 9.70 4.95 0.32
CA SER A 2 9.06 4.46 -0.91
C SER A 2 9.50 3.03 -1.22
N PHE A 3 8.77 2.35 -2.11
CA PHE A 3 9.11 0.99 -2.55
C PHE A 3 10.50 0.93 -3.19
N LYS A 4 10.81 1.85 -4.11
CA LYS A 4 12.13 1.95 -4.74
C LYS A 4 13.25 2.13 -3.72
N THR A 5 13.09 3.03 -2.75
CA THR A 5 14.11 3.24 -1.72
C THR A 5 14.32 2.01 -0.85
N LEU A 6 13.29 1.20 -0.62
CA LEU A 6 13.46 -0.08 0.10
C LEU A 6 14.27 -1.07 -0.73
N LEU A 7 13.99 -1.20 -2.03
CA LEU A 7 14.72 -2.07 -2.93
C LEU A 7 16.19 -1.67 -3.09
N ASP A 8 16.47 -0.36 -3.17
CA ASP A 8 17.83 0.16 -3.31
C ASP A 8 18.71 -0.09 -2.07
N ARG A 9 18.12 -0.50 -0.94
CA ARG A 9 18.84 -0.88 0.29
C ARG A 9 19.17 -2.38 0.37
N MET A 10 18.64 -3.19 -0.54
CA MET A 10 18.90 -4.63 -0.56
C MET A 10 20.19 -4.90 -1.33
N ALA A 11 20.96 -5.90 -0.88
CA ALA A 11 22.19 -6.32 -1.57
C ALA A 11 21.91 -6.76 -3.02
N GLU A 12 20.77 -7.41 -3.24
CA GLU A 12 20.22 -7.71 -4.56
C GLU A 12 18.71 -7.43 -4.56
N ARG A 13 18.19 -6.96 -5.68
CA ARG A 13 16.75 -6.80 -5.85
C ARG A 13 16.07 -8.18 -6.00
N PRO A 14 15.04 -8.48 -5.19
CA PRO A 14 14.35 -9.77 -5.24
C PRO A 14 13.65 -9.97 -6.59
N ARG A 15 13.68 -11.21 -7.10
CA ARG A 15 12.92 -11.56 -8.31
C ARG A 15 11.41 -11.55 -8.07
N TRP A 16 10.97 -11.96 -6.88
CA TRP A 16 9.56 -11.99 -6.50
C TRP A 16 9.34 -11.20 -5.21
N VAL A 17 8.27 -10.42 -5.15
CA VAL A 17 7.90 -9.65 -3.96
C VAL A 17 6.43 -9.90 -3.63
N MET A 18 6.16 -10.20 -2.37
CA MET A 18 4.81 -10.23 -1.82
C MET A 18 4.63 -9.02 -0.90
N LEU A 19 3.74 -8.10 -1.29
CA LEU A 19 3.31 -7.02 -0.43
C LEU A 19 1.96 -7.38 0.17
N ASN A 20 1.81 -7.19 1.47
CA ASN A 20 0.56 -7.50 2.16
C ASN A 20 0.10 -6.30 3.00
N LYS A 21 -1.22 -6.18 3.18
CA LYS A 21 -1.87 -5.12 3.97
C LYS A 21 -1.56 -3.70 3.46
N VAL A 22 -1.48 -3.52 2.15
CA VAL A 22 -1.29 -2.20 1.54
C VAL A 22 -2.62 -1.45 1.56
N ALA A 23 -2.76 -0.46 2.45
CA ALA A 23 -3.93 0.41 2.43
C ALA A 23 -3.89 1.33 1.20
N THR A 24 -4.99 1.30 0.45
CA THR A 24 -5.18 2.04 -0.79
C THR A 24 -6.56 2.70 -0.82
N ARG A 25 -6.66 3.78 -1.59
CA ARG A 25 -7.91 4.46 -1.94
C ARG A 25 -7.81 5.02 -3.35
N HIS A 26 -8.92 5.56 -3.83
CA HIS A 26 -8.95 6.33 -5.07
C HIS A 26 -8.46 7.77 -4.83
N ASP A 27 -7.86 8.36 -5.86
CA ASP A 27 -7.62 9.80 -6.09
C ASP A 27 -6.52 10.52 -5.30
N ALA A 28 -6.23 10.16 -4.05
CA ALA A 28 -5.16 10.83 -3.30
C ALA A 28 -4.59 10.01 -2.13
N ASP A 29 -3.30 10.25 -1.86
CA ASP A 29 -2.63 9.81 -0.64
C ASP A 29 -3.22 10.52 0.59
N ILE A 30 -3.42 9.79 1.68
CA ILE A 30 -3.85 10.33 2.97
C ILE A 30 -2.97 9.76 4.07
N VAL A 31 -2.53 10.62 4.97
CA VAL A 31 -1.88 10.23 6.22
C VAL A 31 -2.83 10.54 7.36
N THR A 32 -3.11 9.54 8.18
CA THR A 32 -3.95 9.63 9.36
C THR A 32 -3.27 8.97 10.56
N LEU A 33 -3.94 8.95 11.72
CA LEU A 33 -3.50 8.19 12.88
C LEU A 33 -4.31 6.89 12.97
N GLN A 34 -3.62 5.77 13.00
CA GLN A 34 -4.24 4.48 13.34
C GLN A 34 -3.99 4.15 14.81
N LEU A 35 -5.02 3.66 15.49
CA LEU A 35 -4.90 3.12 16.84
C LEU A 35 -4.49 1.64 16.75
N ILE A 36 -3.30 1.31 17.26
CA ILE A 36 -2.80 -0.06 17.41
C ILE A 36 -2.63 -0.35 18.90
N GLY A 37 -3.57 -1.11 19.46
CA GLY A 37 -3.71 -1.28 20.90
C GLY A 37 -3.99 0.06 21.57
N LYS A 38 -3.08 0.54 22.43
CA LYS A 38 -3.17 1.86 23.08
C LYS A 38 -2.35 2.95 22.40
N LYS A 39 -1.65 2.64 21.29
CA LYS A 39 -0.73 3.56 20.63
C LYS A 39 -1.35 4.14 19.36
N ARG A 40 -1.14 5.43 19.13
CA ARG A 40 -1.46 6.08 17.85
C ARG A 40 -0.20 6.09 16.99
N VAL A 41 -0.30 5.58 15.78
CA VAL A 41 0.80 5.58 14.81
C VAL A 41 0.39 6.28 13.53
N PRO A 42 1.31 6.99 12.85
CA PRO A 42 1.05 7.47 11.50
C PRO A 42 0.71 6.29 10.57
N TYR A 43 -0.38 6.43 9.84
CA TYR A 43 -0.86 5.43 8.90
C TYR A 43 -1.15 6.07 7.55
N GLN A 44 -0.50 5.55 6.52
CA GLN A 44 -0.64 6.05 5.16
C GLN A 44 -1.57 5.14 4.34
N ILE A 45 -2.64 5.73 3.83
CA ILE A 45 -3.53 5.16 2.82
C ILE A 45 -3.10 5.75 1.48
N ARG A 46 -2.69 4.91 0.54
CA ARG A 46 -2.08 5.35 -0.73
C ARG A 46 -3.12 5.56 -1.81
N ASP A 47 -2.87 6.48 -2.73
CA ASP A 47 -3.53 6.43 -4.03
C ASP A 47 -3.11 5.13 -4.74
N ARG A 48 -4.10 4.30 -5.07
CA ARG A 48 -3.87 2.99 -5.69
C ARG A 48 -3.15 3.12 -7.03
N LYS A 49 -3.60 4.00 -7.92
CA LYS A 49 -3.05 4.15 -9.28
C LYS A 49 -1.61 4.65 -9.21
N LYS A 50 -1.36 5.63 -8.34
CA LYS A 50 0.00 6.16 -8.12
C LYS A 50 0.92 5.08 -7.58
N PHE A 51 0.48 4.34 -6.55
CA PHE A 51 1.29 3.28 -5.95
C PHE A 51 1.60 2.15 -6.93
N GLU A 52 0.62 1.67 -7.69
CA GLU A 52 0.84 0.63 -8.71
C GLU A 52 1.77 1.13 -9.83
N GLY A 53 1.68 2.42 -10.18
CA GLY A 53 2.63 3.09 -11.07
C GLY A 53 4.07 3.09 -10.53
N GLU A 54 4.26 3.30 -9.23
CA GLU A 54 5.57 3.22 -8.57
C GLU A 54 6.15 1.79 -8.62
N LEU A 55 5.31 0.75 -8.45
CA LEU A 55 5.75 -0.65 -8.58
C LEU A 55 6.25 -0.93 -10.01
N LYS A 56 5.49 -0.48 -11.01
CA LYS A 56 5.87 -0.60 -12.42
C LYS A 56 7.16 0.15 -12.74
N ALA A 57 7.29 1.40 -12.28
CA ALA A 57 8.49 2.21 -12.46
C ALA A 57 9.73 1.60 -11.76
N ALA A 58 9.53 0.78 -10.72
CA ALA A 58 10.60 0.05 -10.06
C ALA A 58 11.05 -1.24 -10.80
N GLY A 59 10.44 -1.55 -11.95
CA GLY A 59 10.75 -2.74 -12.75
C GLY A 59 10.00 -3.99 -12.34
N TYR A 60 8.81 -3.85 -11.74
CA TYR A 60 7.97 -4.98 -11.35
C TYR A 60 6.64 -5.00 -12.10
N VAL A 61 6.17 -6.20 -12.43
CA VAL A 61 4.80 -6.43 -12.90
C VAL A 61 3.97 -7.03 -11.78
N ILE A 62 2.72 -6.60 -11.66
CA ILE A 62 1.74 -7.21 -10.76
C ILE A 62 1.23 -8.48 -11.45
N ARG A 63 1.56 -9.63 -10.87
CA ARG A 63 1.11 -10.95 -11.35
C ARG A 63 -0.22 -11.35 -10.75
N ASP A 64 -0.46 -10.93 -9.51
CA ASP A 64 -1.74 -11.14 -8.83
C ASP A 64 -2.00 -10.03 -7.79
N SER A 65 -3.27 -9.80 -7.47
CA SER A 65 -3.68 -8.90 -6.40
C SER A 65 -5.01 -9.34 -5.78
N TRP A 66 -5.14 -9.17 -4.47
CA TRP A 66 -6.36 -9.50 -3.74
C TRP A 66 -6.73 -8.41 -2.75
N THR A 67 -8.01 -8.30 -2.44
CA THR A 67 -8.52 -7.39 -1.39
C THR A 67 -8.69 -8.16 -0.08
N ILE A 68 -8.28 -7.56 1.04
CA ILE A 68 -8.40 -8.08 2.40
C ILE A 68 -9.55 -7.32 3.06
N THR A 69 -10.77 -7.83 2.89
CA THR A 69 -12.01 -7.15 3.29
C THR A 69 -12.05 -6.82 4.79
N GLY A 70 -11.52 -7.69 5.64
CA GLY A 70 -11.47 -7.48 7.10
C GLY A 70 -10.54 -6.36 7.57
N LEU A 71 -9.81 -5.70 6.66
CA LEU A 71 -8.91 -4.59 6.98
C LEU A 71 -9.32 -3.27 6.31
N SER A 72 -10.50 -3.22 5.68
CA SER A 72 -11.07 -1.97 5.19
C SER A 72 -11.40 -1.04 6.36
N HIS A 73 -11.22 0.27 6.16
CA HIS A 73 -11.37 1.25 7.22
C HIS A 73 -12.05 2.52 6.70
N ARG A 74 -13.02 3.03 7.47
CA ARG A 74 -13.64 4.33 7.26
C ARG A 74 -13.19 5.31 8.33
N ILE A 75 -12.71 6.48 7.93
CA ILE A 75 -12.36 7.52 8.89
C ILE A 75 -13.65 8.21 9.33
N GLY A 76 -14.11 7.90 10.55
CA GLY A 76 -15.41 8.39 11.04
C GLY A 76 -15.57 9.91 11.03
N THR A 77 -14.50 10.66 11.29
CA THR A 77 -14.51 12.14 11.26
C THR A 77 -14.44 12.73 9.86
N HIS A 78 -14.17 11.92 8.83
CA HIS A 78 -14.01 12.36 7.44
C HIS A 78 -14.75 11.40 6.48
N PRO A 79 -16.08 11.25 6.61
CA PRO A 79 -16.85 10.25 5.87
C PRO A 79 -16.82 10.47 4.35
N TRP A 80 -16.61 11.70 3.88
CA TRP A 80 -16.49 12.03 2.45
C TRP A 80 -15.27 11.38 1.76
N LEU A 81 -14.32 10.83 2.53
CA LEU A 81 -13.17 10.13 1.98
C LEU A 81 -13.46 8.69 1.53
N GLY A 82 -14.64 8.16 1.91
CA GLY A 82 -15.03 6.78 1.65
C GLY A 82 -14.27 5.75 2.49
N GLU A 83 -14.40 4.48 2.12
CA GLU A 83 -13.63 3.39 2.70
C GLU A 83 -12.30 3.20 1.98
N SER A 84 -11.25 2.92 2.74
CA SER A 84 -10.00 2.41 2.17
C SER A 84 -10.09 0.92 1.91
N GLU A 85 -9.46 0.44 0.83
CA GLU A 85 -9.21 -0.99 0.61
C GLU A 85 -7.83 -1.37 1.17
N SER A 86 -7.73 -2.53 1.81
CA SER A 86 -6.42 -3.15 2.08
C SER A 86 -6.14 -4.22 1.04
N LYS A 87 -5.00 -4.16 0.35
CA LYS A 87 -4.66 -5.08 -0.74
C LYS A 87 -3.39 -5.86 -0.47
N GLY A 88 -3.32 -7.05 -1.06
CA GLY A 88 -2.08 -7.78 -1.27
C GLY A 88 -1.69 -7.75 -2.76
N TYR A 89 -0.39 -7.84 -3.01
CA TYR A 89 0.20 -7.85 -4.35
C TYR A 89 1.28 -8.92 -4.45
N PHE A 90 1.23 -9.73 -5.50
CA PHE A 90 2.32 -10.58 -5.92
C PHE A 90 3.01 -9.95 -7.14
N LEU A 91 4.31 -9.68 -7.00
CA LEU A 91 5.10 -8.95 -7.98
C LEU A 91 6.23 -9.83 -8.52
N GLU A 92 6.51 -9.70 -9.81
CA GLU A 92 7.69 -10.28 -10.45
C GLU A 92 8.53 -9.18 -11.09
N ARG A 93 9.85 -9.23 -10.89
CA ARG A 93 10.82 -8.33 -11.52
C ARG A 93 10.98 -8.68 -13.01
N VAL A 94 10.93 -7.66 -13.87
CA VAL A 94 11.18 -7.74 -15.32
C VAL A 94 12.53 -7.17 -15.69
#